data_AF-A0A3D2UER4-F1
#
_entry.id   AF-A0A3D2UER4-F1
#
_cell.length_a   1.000
_cell.length_b   1.000
_cell.length_c   1.000
_cell.angle_alpha   90.00
_cell.angle_beta   90.00
_cell.angle_gamma   90.00
#
_symmetry.space_group_name_H-M   'P 1'
#
loop_
_entity.id
_entity.type
_entity.pdbx_description
1 polymer ?
#
loop_
_entity_poly.entity_id
_entity_poly.type
_entity_poly.pdbx_seq_one_letter_code
_entity_poly.pdbx_strand_id
1 'polypeptide(L)'
;MTLQFLGPESPVESLAALGGGKANQLAALSRIGCSVPRWFCIPVEGFDAALFQAREESGEVSAGLVSLPVPNNIVELIPEALVKWNLTDEFVAVRSSGLDED
;
A
#
# COMPACT_ATOMS: atom_id res chain seq x y z
N MET A 1 9.42 -4.37 13.12
CA MET A 1 8.06 -3.80 13.13
C MET A 1 7.18 -4.71 12.28
N THR A 2 5.97 -5.03 12.74
CA THR A 2 5.00 -5.77 11.94
C THR A 2 4.37 -4.81 10.96
N LEU A 3 4.45 -5.11 9.67
CA LEU A 3 3.81 -4.32 8.62
C LEU A 3 2.28 -4.42 8.77
N GLN A 4 1.58 -3.29 8.63
CA GLN A 4 0.12 -3.24 8.69
C GLN A 4 -0.43 -2.46 7.48
N PHE A 5 -1.52 -2.92 6.89
CA PHE A 5 -2.19 -2.18 5.83
C PHE A 5 -2.88 -0.93 6.39
N LEU A 6 -3.03 0.08 5.54
CA LEU A 6 -3.78 1.30 5.82
C LEU A 6 -5.16 1.23 5.15
N GLY A 7 -6.10 2.03 5.65
CA GLY A 7 -7.46 2.11 5.12
C GLY A 7 -8.15 3.44 5.42
N PRO A 8 -9.45 3.58 5.08
CA PRO A 8 -10.26 4.78 5.32
C PRO A 8 -10.21 5.30 6.77
N GLU A 9 -10.08 4.40 7.73
CA GLU A 9 -10.07 4.64 9.17
C GLU A 9 -8.68 4.89 9.75
N SER A 10 -7.62 4.71 8.96
CA SER A 10 -6.25 5.01 9.41
C SER A 10 -6.10 6.50 9.75
N PRO A 11 -5.23 6.87 10.72
CA PRO A 11 -4.95 8.27 11.03
C PRO A 11 -4.48 9.05 9.79
N VAL A 12 -4.84 10.34 9.73
CA VAL A 12 -4.47 11.23 8.61
C VAL A 12 -2.95 11.30 8.46
N GLU A 13 -2.24 11.40 9.58
CA GLU A 13 -0.80 11.52 9.65
C GLU A 13 -0.13 10.24 9.11
N SER A 14 -0.67 9.06 9.46
CA SER A 14 -0.19 7.78 8.93
C SER A 14 -0.41 7.66 7.43
N LEU A 15 -1.57 8.08 6.93
CA LEU A 15 -1.86 8.05 5.49
C LEU A 15 -0.95 8.98 4.69
N ALA A 16 -0.74 10.20 5.19
CA ALA A 16 0.16 11.17 4.56
C ALA A 16 1.61 10.67 4.55
N ALA A 17 2.08 10.12 5.67
CA ALA A 17 3.47 9.68 5.81
C ALA A 17 3.76 8.35 5.08
N LEU A 18 2.78 7.43 5.03
CA LEU A 18 3.03 6.03 4.65
C LEU A 18 2.17 5.53 3.49
N GLY A 19 0.98 6.12 3.26
CA GLY A 19 0.03 5.66 2.24
C GLY A 19 0.04 6.48 0.94
N GLY A 20 0.61 7.68 0.98
CA GLY A 20 0.71 8.60 -0.15
C GLY A 20 -0.54 9.39 -0.46
N GLY A 21 -0.42 10.30 -1.43
CA GLY A 21 -1.40 11.33 -1.74
C GLY A 21 -2.79 10.76 -2.07
N LYS A 22 -2.86 9.72 -2.91
CA LYS A 22 -4.16 9.14 -3.31
C LYS A 22 -4.87 8.47 -2.14
N ALA A 23 -4.17 7.68 -1.33
CA ALA A 23 -4.75 7.03 -0.15
C ALA A 23 -5.26 8.07 0.85
N ASN A 24 -4.48 9.13 1.08
CA ASN A 24 -4.88 10.23 1.95
C ASN A 24 -6.14 10.94 1.44
N GLN A 25 -6.21 11.23 0.13
CA GLN A 25 -7.39 11.86 -0.47
C GLN A 25 -8.63 10.95 -0.47
N LEU A 26 -8.48 9.65 -0.72
CA LEU A 26 -9.59 8.69 -0.62
C LEU A 26 -10.16 8.63 0.80
N ALA A 27 -9.31 8.66 1.83
CA ALA A 27 -9.75 8.74 3.22
C ALA A 27 -10.43 10.07 3.52
N ALA A 28 -9.88 11.20 3.04
CA ALA A 28 -10.48 12.52 3.20
C ALA A 28 -11.89 12.59 2.58
N LEU A 29 -12.06 12.09 1.35
CA LEU A 29 -13.35 11.99 0.68
C LEU A 29 -14.36 11.14 1.47
N SER A 30 -13.93 9.99 1.98
CA SER A 30 -14.79 9.13 2.80
C SER A 30 -15.24 9.83 4.09
N ARG A 31 -14.35 10.57 4.75
CA ARG A 31 -14.67 11.32 6.00
C ARG A 31 -15.67 12.45 5.80
N ILE A 32 -15.70 13.08 4.63
CA ILE A 32 -16.69 14.12 4.30
C ILE A 32 -18.01 13.53 3.76
N GLY A 33 -18.16 12.20 3.78
CA GLY A 33 -19.39 11.50 3.38
C GLY A 33 -19.51 11.25 1.88
N CYS A 34 -18.45 11.46 1.09
CA CYS A 34 -18.46 11.03 -0.31
C CYS A 34 -18.46 9.50 -0.40
N SER A 35 -19.18 8.99 -1.39
CA SER A 35 -19.13 7.56 -1.71
C SER A 35 -17.78 7.22 -2.34
N VAL A 36 -16.98 6.45 -1.61
CA VAL A 36 -15.66 5.96 -2.04
C VAL A 36 -15.71 4.42 -2.06
N PRO A 37 -15.21 3.75 -3.12
CA PRO A 37 -15.12 2.29 -3.14
C PRO A 37 -14.32 1.77 -1.95
N ARG A 38 -14.62 0.57 -1.45
CA ARG A 38 -13.82 -0.07 -0.39
C ARG A 38 -12.37 -0.24 -0.85
N TRP A 39 -11.42 0.08 0.01
CA TRP A 39 -10.01 0.08 -0.35
C TRP A 39 -9.11 -0.19 0.86
N PHE A 40 -7.90 -0.62 0.57
CA PHE A 40 -6.77 -0.61 1.50
C PHE A 40 -5.52 -0.17 0.75
N CYS A 41 -4.50 0.19 1.51
CA CYS A 41 -3.21 0.60 0.98
C CYS A 41 -2.11 -0.20 1.70
N ILE A 42 -1.18 -0.74 0.91
CA ILE A 42 0.07 -1.27 1.43
C ILE A 42 0.99 -0.07 1.69
N PRO A 43 1.49 0.12 2.91
CA PRO A 43 2.27 1.29 3.24
C PRO A 43 3.66 1.23 2.60
N VAL A 44 4.34 2.38 2.52
CA VAL A 44 5.65 2.54 1.85
C VAL A 44 6.72 1.57 2.36
N GLU A 45 6.66 1.18 3.63
CA GLU A 45 7.60 0.21 4.22
C GLU A 45 7.54 -1.16 3.51
N GLY A 46 6.41 -1.47 2.87
CA GLY A 46 6.29 -2.66 2.03
C GLY A 46 7.15 -2.57 0.75
N PHE A 47 7.24 -1.39 0.16
CA PHE A 47 8.12 -1.12 -0.96
C PHE A 47 9.57 -1.07 -0.52
N ASP A 48 9.88 -0.44 0.62
CA ASP A 48 11.23 -0.41 1.17
C ASP A 48 11.77 -1.81 1.46
N ALA A 49 10.92 -2.70 2.01
CA ALA A 49 11.28 -4.10 2.23
C ALA A 49 11.59 -4.84 0.92
N ALA A 50 10.80 -4.61 -0.13
CA ALA A 50 11.04 -5.19 -1.46
C ALA A 50 12.36 -4.69 -2.06
N LEU A 51 12.66 -3.40 -1.91
CA LEU A 51 13.88 -2.78 -2.40
C LEU A 51 15.11 -3.29 -1.62
N PHE A 52 14.99 -3.41 -0.31
CA PHE A 52 16.05 -3.96 0.54
C PHE A 52 16.37 -5.41 0.16
N GLN A 53 15.34 -6.26 0.01
CA GLN A 53 15.52 -7.65 -0.42
C GLN A 53 16.17 -7.74 -1.81
N ALA A 54 15.73 -6.92 -2.77
CA ALA A 54 16.33 -6.89 -4.10
C ALA A 54 17.83 -6.53 -4.06
N ARG A 55 18.22 -5.56 -3.21
CA ARG A 55 19.62 -5.16 -3.03
C ARG A 55 20.47 -6.28 -2.44
N GLU A 56 19.96 -7.00 -1.44
CA GLU A 56 20.64 -8.15 -0.85
C GLU A 56 20.86 -9.28 -1.86
N GLU A 57 19.88 -9.51 -2.75
CA GLU A 57 19.94 -10.59 -3.75
C GLU A 57 20.82 -10.25 -4.96
N SER A 58 20.88 -8.97 -5.38
CA SER A 58 21.49 -8.56 -6.66
C SER A 58 22.63 -7.54 -6.56
N GLY A 59 22.91 -7.00 -5.37
CA GLY A 59 23.96 -6.00 -5.11
C GLY A 59 23.59 -4.59 -5.55
N GLU A 60 23.15 -4.39 -6.80
CA GLU A 60 22.68 -3.10 -7.32
C GLU A 60 21.28 -3.20 -7.92
N VAL A 61 20.36 -2.38 -7.42
CA VAL A 61 19.05 -2.19 -8.05
C VAL A 61 19.22 -1.22 -9.20
N SER A 62 19.44 -1.75 -10.40
CA SER A 62 19.54 -0.93 -11.61
C SER A 62 18.18 -0.32 -11.98
N ALA A 63 18.19 0.83 -12.65
CA ALA A 63 16.99 1.52 -13.14
C ALA A 63 16.17 0.70 -14.16
N GLY A 64 16.65 -0.48 -14.57
CA GLY A 64 15.96 -1.43 -15.44
C GLY A 64 15.33 -2.61 -14.70
N LEU A 65 15.22 -2.57 -13.36
CA LEU A 65 14.61 -3.66 -12.60
C LEU A 65 13.13 -3.79 -12.98
N VAL A 66 12.81 -4.80 -13.79
CA VAL A 66 11.44 -5.04 -14.29
C VAL A 66 10.53 -5.61 -13.20
N SER A 67 11.12 -6.23 -12.16
CA SER A 67 10.40 -6.85 -11.06
C SER A 67 11.20 -6.76 -9.77
N LEU A 68 10.57 -6.25 -8.71
CA LEU A 68 11.04 -6.43 -7.35
C LEU A 68 10.48 -7.75 -6.79
N PRO A 69 11.20 -8.42 -5.86
CA PRO A 69 10.60 -9.49 -5.08
C PRO A 69 9.42 -8.93 -4.27
N VAL A 70 8.38 -9.74 -4.06
CA VAL A 70 7.31 -9.39 -3.12
C VAL A 70 7.67 -10.02 -1.76
N PRO A 71 7.96 -9.21 -0.73
CA PRO A 71 8.32 -9.73 0.59
C PRO A 71 7.23 -10.63 1.19
N ASN A 72 7.62 -11.68 1.92
CA ASN A 72 6.66 -12.64 2.50
C ASN A 72 5.62 -11.98 3.42
N ASN A 73 6.03 -10.99 4.20
CA ASN A 73 5.11 -10.22 5.06
C ASN A 73 4.07 -9.44 4.24
N ILE A 74 4.33 -9.08 2.98
CA ILE A 74 3.34 -8.47 2.08
C ILE A 74 2.39 -9.53 1.54
N VAL A 75 2.92 -10.69 1.16
CA VAL A 75 2.12 -11.83 0.67
C VAL A 75 1.11 -12.27 1.72
N GLU A 76 1.50 -12.26 2.99
CA GLU A 76 0.63 -12.59 4.14
C GLU A 76 -0.38 -11.47 4.44
N LEU A 77 0.02 -10.20 4.29
CA LEU A 77 -0.82 -9.04 4.61
C LEU A 77 -1.99 -8.84 3.62
N ILE A 78 -1.81 -9.18 2.33
CA ILE A 78 -2.81 -8.94 1.29
C ILE A 78 -4.12 -9.72 1.56
N PRO A 79 -4.10 -11.04 1.84
CA PRO A 79 -5.30 -11.79 2.21
C PRO A 79 -6.04 -11.22 3.42
N GLU A 80 -5.32 -10.80 4.46
CA GLU A 80 -5.93 -10.19 5.65
C GLU A 80 -6.66 -8.88 5.29
N ALA A 81 -6.04 -8.04 4.46
CA ALA A 81 -6.65 -6.80 4.00
C ALA A 81 -7.88 -7.06 3.12
N LEU A 82 -7.79 -8.01 2.19
CA LEU A 82 -8.90 -8.40 1.31
C LEU A 82 -10.11 -8.86 2.12
N VAL A 83 -9.89 -9.71 3.14
CA VAL A 83 -10.95 -10.17 4.03
C VAL A 83 -11.55 -9.02 4.82
N LYS A 84 -10.72 -8.16 5.44
CA LYS A 84 -11.19 -7.01 6.24
C LYS A 84 -12.12 -6.10 5.45
N TRP A 85 -11.80 -5.85 4.19
CA TRP A 85 -12.56 -4.96 3.31
C TRP A 85 -13.61 -5.68 2.46
N ASN A 86 -13.77 -6.99 2.65
CA ASN A 86 -14.69 -7.85 1.92
C ASN A 86 -14.48 -7.76 0.39
N LEU A 87 -13.22 -7.82 -0.04
CA LEU A 87 -12.77 -7.69 -1.42
C LEU A 87 -12.28 -9.01 -2.04
N THR A 88 -12.30 -10.12 -1.30
CA THR A 88 -11.71 -11.41 -1.71
C THR A 88 -12.25 -11.92 -3.05
N ASP A 89 -13.54 -11.77 -3.29
CA ASP A 89 -14.21 -12.27 -4.51
C ASP A 89 -14.53 -11.15 -5.51
N GLU A 90 -13.96 -9.96 -5.33
CA GLU A 90 -14.24 -8.77 -6.13
C GLU A 90 -13.12 -8.50 -7.14
N PHE A 91 -13.48 -7.91 -8.29
CA PHE A 91 -12.49 -7.32 -9.18
C PHE A 91 -11.98 -6.00 -8.58
N VAL A 92 -10.70 -5.97 -8.18
CA VAL A 92 -10.08 -4.79 -7.56
C VAL A 92 -9.17 -4.04 -8.54
N ALA A 93 -9.14 -2.72 -8.41
CA ALA A 93 -8.15 -1.89 -9.10
C ALA A 93 -6.89 -1.78 -8.25
N VAL A 94 -5.74 -2.12 -8.83
CA VAL A 94 -4.42 -1.88 -8.21
C VAL A 94 -3.87 -0.55 -8.74
N ARG A 95 -3.56 0.38 -7.83
CA ARG A 95 -3.13 1.75 -8.16
C ARG A 95 -1.89 2.10 -7.34
N SER A 96 -0.93 2.80 -7.95
CA SER A 96 0.15 3.44 -7.20
C SER A 96 -0.37 4.65 -6.43
N SER A 97 0.22 4.90 -5.25
CA SER A 97 -0.03 6.09 -4.43
C SER A 97 1.33 6.57 -3.93
N GLY A 98 1.85 7.65 -4.51
CA GLY A 98 3.17 8.18 -4.16
C GLY A 98 3.09 9.11 -2.94
N LEU A 99 4.16 9.17 -2.14
CA LEU A 99 4.22 10.05 -0.96
C LEU A 99 4.20 11.54 -1.34
N ASP A 100 4.95 11.92 -2.38
CA ASP A 100 5.08 13.31 -2.85
C ASP A 100 4.20 13.60 -4.08
N GLU A 101 3.02 12.98 -4.16
CA GLU A 101 2.05 13.33 -5.21
C GLU A 101 1.26 14.58 -4.80
N ASP A 102 1.68 15.74 -5.33
CA ASP A 102 0.93 17.01 -5.37
C ASP A 102 0.03 17.10 -6.62
#